data_AF-A0A5Y3MPW5-F1
#
_entry.id   AF-A0A5Y3MPW5-F1
#
_cell.length_a   1.000
_cell.length_b   1.000
_cell.length_c   1.000
_cell.angle_alpha   90.00
_cell.angle_beta   90.00
_cell.angle_gamma   90.00
#
_symmetry.space_group_name_H-M   'P 1'
#
loop_
_entity.id
_entity.type
_entity.pdbx_description
1 polymer ?
#
loop_
_entity_poly.entity_id
_entity_poly.type
_entity_poly.pdbx_seq_one_letter_code
_entity_poly.pdbx_strand_id
1 'polypeptide(L)' 'MTTNRFDLPADLDAPERNRLMRFTCGVQTAQHQANRALDLAQEGQWLLALEFLNVCSRTVDSLKRVAREVPQQEAQS' A
#
# COMPACT_ATOMS: atom_id res chain seq x y z
N MET A 1 -21.99 6.61 3.56
CA MET A 1 -20.54 6.61 3.84
C MET A 1 -20.21 5.33 4.58
N THR A 2 -19.75 4.30 3.88
CA THR A 2 -19.27 3.06 4.51
C THR A 2 -17.85 3.32 4.99
N THR A 3 -17.67 3.41 6.30
CA THR A 3 -16.35 3.36 6.93
C THR A 3 -15.76 1.98 6.60
N ASN A 4 -14.81 1.92 5.67
CA ASN A 4 -13.98 0.74 5.40
C ASN A 4 -13.07 0.50 6.60
N ARG A 5 -13.66 0.11 7.74
CA ARG A 5 -12.93 -0.35 8.91
C ARG A 5 -12.48 -1.77 8.58
N PHE A 6 -11.18 -1.93 8.35
CA PHE A 6 -10.58 -3.26 8.26
C PHE A 6 -10.73 -3.92 9.62
N ASP A 7 -11.71 -4.81 9.75
CA ASP A 7 -11.80 -5.72 10.89
C ASP A 7 -10.67 -6.74 10.74
N LEU A 8 -9.51 -6.40 11.29
CA LEU A 8 -8.35 -7.28 11.35
C LEU A 8 -8.71 -8.47 12.24
N PRO A 9 -8.37 -9.72 11.85
CA PRO A 9 -8.58 -10.88 12.70
C PRO A 9 -7.90 -10.66 14.05
N ALA A 10 -8.65 -10.87 15.14
CA ALA A 10 -8.19 -10.63 16.51
C ALA A 10 -7.00 -11.52 16.93
N ASP A 11 -6.76 -12.59 16.17
CA ASP A 11 -5.75 -13.62 16.44
C ASP A 11 -4.36 -13.32 15.87
N LEU A 12 -4.16 -12.18 15.19
CA LEU A 12 -2.84 -11.80 14.69
C LEU A 12 -1.95 -11.29 15.82
N ASP A 13 -0.70 -11.78 15.85
CA ASP A 13 0.32 -11.22 16.71
C ASP A 13 0.56 -9.72 16.35
N ALA A 14 1.10 -8.95 17.31
CA ALA A 14 1.28 -7.51 17.09
C ALA A 14 2.18 -7.18 15.88
N PRO A 15 3.28 -7.91 15.60
CA PRO A 15 4.08 -7.72 14.39
C PRO A 15 3.33 -7.97 13.08
N GLU A 16 2.60 -9.08 12.97
CA GLU A 16 1.86 -9.45 11.76
C GLU A 16 0.68 -8.53 11.52
N ARG A 17 -0.04 -8.13 12.57
CA ARG A 17 -1.07 -7.08 12.49
C ARG A 17 -0.50 -5.76 12.00
N ASN A 18 0.67 -5.34 12.50
CA ASN A 18 1.33 -4.11 12.06
C ASN A 18 1.80 -4.20 10.60
N ARG A 19 2.31 -5.36 10.17
CA ARG A 19 2.70 -5.63 8.78
C ARG A 19 1.48 -5.58 7.87
N LEU A 20 0.38 -6.22 8.25
CA LEU A 20 -0.88 -6.22 7.49
C LEU A 20 -1.43 -4.79 7.36
N MET A 21 -1.47 -4.02 8.45
CA MET A 21 -1.86 -2.60 8.42
C MET A 21 -1.01 -1.76 7.48
N ARG A 22 0.33 -1.89 7.54
CA ARG A 22 1.22 -1.16 6.63
C ARG A 22 1.01 -1.56 5.18
N PHE A 23 0.82 -2.85 4.93
CA PHE A 23 0.58 -3.36 3.58
C PHE A 23 -0.75 -2.85 3.01
N THR A 24 -1.85 -2.95 3.77
CA THR A 24 -3.17 -2.50 3.31
C THR A 24 -3.23 -0.98 3.11
N CYS A 25 -2.66 -0.20 4.03
CA CYS A 25 -2.54 1.25 3.90
C CYS A 25 -1.72 1.65 2.65
N GLY A 26 -0.61 0.96 2.39
CA GLY A 26 0.18 1.19 1.18
C GLY A 26 -0.56 0.83 -0.10
N VAL A 27 -1.39 -0.23 -0.11
CA VAL A 27 -2.25 -0.58 -1.26
C VAL A 27 -3.28 0.52 -1.54
N GLN A 28 -3.95 1.04 -0.50
CA GLN A 28 -4.89 2.15 -0.64
C GLN A 28 -4.21 3.41 -1.17
N THR A 29 -2.99 3.69 -0.71
CA THR A 29 -2.18 4.81 -1.18
C THR A 29 -1.83 4.66 -2.66
N ALA A 30 -1.38 3.49 -3.09
CA ALA A 30 -1.06 3.21 -4.50
C ALA A 30 -2.31 3.31 -5.39
N GLN A 31 -3.45 2.80 -4.93
CA GLN A 31 -4.73 2.91 -5.64
C GLN A 31 -5.12 4.38 -5.84
N HIS A 32 -5.03 5.20 -4.79
CA HIS A 32 -5.32 6.63 -4.91
C HIS A 32 -4.40 7.33 -5.90
N GLN A 33 -3.08 7.04 -5.86
CA GLN A 33 -2.11 7.61 -6.79
C GLN A 33 -2.39 7.20 -8.24
N ALA A 34 -2.72 5.93 -8.49
CA ALA A 34 -3.09 5.44 -9.82
C ALA A 34 -4.38 6.10 -10.35
N ASN A 35 -5.39 6.26 -9.50
CA ASN A 35 -6.64 6.93 -9.88
C ASN A 35 -6.39 8.40 -10.24
N ARG A 36 -5.58 9.12 -9.46
CA ARG A 36 -5.21 10.51 -9.78
C ARG A 36 -4.43 10.63 -11.08
N ALA A 37 -3.53 9.69 -11.36
CA ALA A 37 -2.84 9.64 -12.65
C ALA A 37 -3.82 9.44 -13.82
N LEU A 38 -4.85 8.59 -13.65
CA LEU A 38 -5.88 8.38 -14.66
C LEU A 38 -6.70 9.66 -14.90
N ASP A 39 -7.17 10.33 -13.85
CA ASP A 39 -7.92 11.59 -13.97
C ASP A 39 -7.11 12.63 -14.78
N LEU A 40 -5.83 12.81 -14.41
CA LEU A 40 -4.93 13.76 -15.06
C LEU A 40 -4.65 13.40 -16.52
N ALA A 41 -4.49 12.11 -16.82
CA ALA A 41 -4.30 11.65 -18.20
C ALA A 41 -5.54 11.91 -19.05
N GLN A 42 -6.75 11.71 -18.50
CA GLN A 42 -8.00 12.02 -19.20
C GLN A 42 -8.17 13.52 -19.48
N GLU A 43 -7.62 14.39 -18.61
CA GLU A 43 -7.56 15.84 -18.81
C GLU A 43 -6.42 16.29 -19.74
N GLY A 44 -5.61 15.36 -20.26
CA GLY A 44 -4.47 15.67 -21.13
C GLY A 44 -3.22 16.19 -20.41
N GLN A 45 -3.18 16.10 -19.07
CA GLN A 45 -2.06 16.53 -18.25
C GLN A 45 -1.00 15.42 -18.08
N TRP A 46 -0.44 14.96 -19.21
CA TRP A 46 0.41 13.76 -19.28
C TRP A 46 1.64 13.79 -18.37
N LEU A 47 2.34 14.92 -18.30
CA LEU A 47 3.55 15.05 -17.47
C LEU A 47 3.21 14.93 -15.98
N LEU A 48 2.08 15.50 -15.55
CA LEU A 48 1.65 15.41 -14.17
C LEU A 48 1.14 14.00 -13.83
N ALA A 49 0.43 13.36 -14.76
CA ALA A 49 0.05 11.95 -14.61
C ALA A 49 1.27 11.04 -14.42
N LEU A 50 2.36 11.27 -15.17
CA LEU A 50 3.62 10.53 -15.02
C LEU A 50 4.25 10.73 -13.64
N GLU A 51 4.21 11.94 -13.07
CA GLU A 51 4.70 12.17 -11.71
C GLU A 51 3.93 11.32 -10.68
N PHE A 52 2.60 11.23 -10.79
CA PHE A 52 1.80 10.37 -9.92
C PHE A 52 2.11 8.88 -10.11
N LEU A 53 2.34 8.42 -11.35
CA LEU A 53 2.75 7.04 -11.62
C LEU A 53 4.13 6.73 -11.06
N ASN A 54 5.08 7.67 -11.13
CA ASN A 54 6.40 7.52 -10.53
C ASN A 54 6.32 7.32 -9.03
N VAL A 55 5.49 8.13 -8.34
CA VAL A 55 5.27 7.97 -6.90
C VAL A 55 4.56 6.64 -6.61
N CYS A 56 3.56 6.26 -7.41
CA CYS A 56 2.86 4.98 -7.29
C CYS A 56 3.83 3.78 -7.37
N SER A 57 4.78 3.80 -8.32
CA SER A 57 5.80 2.76 -8.43
C SER A 57 6.65 2.63 -7.16
N ARG A 58 7.05 3.75 -6.55
CA ARG A 58 7.82 3.74 -5.28
C ARG A 58 7.00 3.20 -4.10
N THR A 59 5.70 3.48 -4.07
CA THR A 59 4.78 2.89 -3.09
C THR A 59 4.72 1.37 -3.27
N VAL A 60 4.60 0.89 -4.50
CA VAL A 60 4.61 -0.55 -4.82
C VAL A 60 5.94 -1.21 -4.43
N ASP A 61 7.08 -0.55 -4.64
CA ASP A 61 8.37 -1.09 -4.21
C ASP A 61 8.51 -1.15 -2.68
N SER A 62 7.90 -0.20 -1.96
CA SER A 62 7.80 -0.28 -0.50
C SER A 62 6.90 -1.44 -0.05
N LEU A 63 5.79 -1.69 -0.74
CA LEU A 63 4.92 -2.84 -0.48
C LEU A 63 5.65 -4.17 -0.67
N LYS A 64 6.48 -4.32 -1.71
CA LYS A 64 7.33 -5.51 -1.91
C LYS A 64 8.26 -5.76 -0.72
N ARG A 65 8.77 -4.69 -0.09
CA ARG A 65 9.62 -4.80 1.11
C ARG A 65 8.80 -5.28 2.31
N VAL A 66 7.65 -4.67 2.57
CA VAL A 66 6.73 -5.10 3.66
C VAL A 66 6.29 -6.56 3.47
N ALA A 67 5.98 -6.97 2.24
CA ALA A 67 5.62 -8.35 1.91
C ALA A 67 6.75 -9.36 2.12
N ARG A 68 8.01 -8.94 2.27
CA ARG A 68 9.16 -9.82 2.51
C ARG A 68 9.68 -9.79 3.94
N GLU A 69 9.07 -8.98 4.80
CA GLU A 69 9.42 -8.97 6.23
C GLU A 69 9.12 -10.34 6.83
N VAL A 70 10.12 -10.99 7.40
CA VAL A 70 9.96 -12.27 8.10
C VAL A 70 9.54 -11.94 9.54
N PRO A 71 8.45 -12.54 10.06
CA PRO A 71 8.12 -12.43 11.48
C PRO A 71 9.31 -12.95 12.31
N GLN A 72 9.82 -12.16 13.26
CA GLN A 72 11.00 -12.53 14.05
C GLN A 72 10.84 -13.80 14.91
N GLN A 73 9.67 -14.44 14.92
CA GLN A 73 9.41 -15.67 15.67
C GLN A 73 10.17 -16.89 15.14
N GLU A 74 10.64 -16.89 13.88
CA GLU A 74 11.39 -18.02 13.30
C GLU A 74 12.92 -17.87 13.40
N ALA A 75 13.44 -16.72 13.83
CA ALA A 75 14.89 -16.45 13.81
C ALA A 75 15.66 -16.99 15.03
N GLN A 76 15.00 -17.74 15.94
CA GLN A 76 15.60 -18.27 17.17
C GLN A 76 15.41 -19.80 17.36
N SER A 77 15.18 -20.55 16.28
CA SER A 77 15.18 -22.03 16.32
C SER A 77 16.56 -22.61 16.10
#